data_AF-A0A840S7V0-F1
#
_entry.id   AF-A0A840S7V0-F1
#
_cell.length_a   1.000
_cell.length_b   1.000
_cell.length_c   1.000
_cell.angle_alpha   90.00
_cell.angle_beta   90.00
_cell.angle_gamma   90.00
#
_symmetry.space_group_name_H-M   'P 1'
#
loop_
_entity.id
_entity.type
_entity.pdbx_description
1 polymer ?
#
loop_
_entity_poly.entity_id
_entity_poly.type
_entity_poly.pdbx_seq_one_letter_code
_entity_poly.pdbx_strand_id
1 'polypeptide(L)'
;MRLLGPAANSTWHGTHVAGTIAAVGNNSFGYTGVAPKTKIVPVRVLGRCGGAESDIADGIVWAVGGKVGSLPLNANPVRILNLSLGGEHSCSSTYQDAINYARNLKALIVVSAGNDKQDVSEQAPANCSGVMAVAATNKLGAKADYSNFGNGVDIAAPGGDSTNGGVWSLGNMGTKGPTTDGWSRKSGTSMAAPHVAGVAALMLATNSLLQPSDTAYLMKTTARSFPGTCTDCGTGIVDAEAAVAAAKYFRYEVEPNDSMASAQYVNLTGKARVLGTLQAAYPEKVDIYSMYIPAGHTLVTQLRMLSFDINFTGSMELMDATGKVLKKSVMVAGHPEANYYNGTGAGLSVYLKVKGSSSQMLSTGERLYEMRSWRNSNTW
;
A
#
# COMPACT_ATOMS: atom_id res chain seq x y z
N MET A 1 -31.29 -8.70 27.33
CA MET A 1 -30.23 -9.02 28.32
C MET A 1 -29.75 -10.46 28.05
N ARG A 2 -28.66 -10.63 27.30
CA ARG A 2 -28.04 -11.96 27.09
C ARG A 2 -26.88 -12.08 28.08
N LEU A 3 -27.14 -12.75 29.20
CA LEU A 3 -26.17 -12.96 30.27
C LEU A 3 -25.13 -14.00 29.80
N LEU A 4 -23.90 -13.52 29.57
CA LEU A 4 -22.64 -14.27 29.41
C LEU A 4 -22.58 -15.29 28.24
N GLY A 5 -21.70 -15.01 27.27
CA GLY A 5 -21.29 -16.01 26.27
C GLY A 5 -20.52 -17.18 26.89
N PRO A 6 -20.31 -18.28 26.14
CA PRO A 6 -19.58 -19.45 26.64
C PRO A 6 -18.16 -19.09 27.10
N ALA A 7 -17.65 -19.84 28.07
CA ALA A 7 -16.26 -19.70 28.51
C ALA A 7 -15.31 -19.93 27.32
N ALA A 8 -14.34 -19.03 27.14
CA ALA A 8 -13.34 -19.09 26.09
C ALA A 8 -11.93 -19.04 26.67
N ASN A 9 -11.01 -19.79 26.06
CA ASN A 9 -9.58 -19.72 26.36
C ASN A 9 -8.99 -18.38 25.89
N SER A 10 -7.87 -17.98 26.49
CA SER A 10 -7.08 -16.82 26.06
C SER A 10 -6.68 -16.97 24.60
N THR A 11 -6.86 -15.90 23.83
CA THR A 11 -6.72 -15.98 22.36
C THR A 11 -5.28 -15.89 21.89
N TRP A 12 -4.41 -15.19 22.64
CA TRP A 12 -3.05 -14.80 22.23
C TRP A 12 -3.02 -14.12 20.85
N HIS A 13 -4.11 -13.43 20.52
CA HIS A 13 -4.34 -12.86 19.19
C HIS A 13 -3.25 -11.84 18.81
N GLY A 14 -2.96 -10.88 19.68
CA GLY A 14 -1.92 -9.88 19.44
C GLY A 14 -0.53 -10.49 19.21
N THR A 15 -0.18 -11.57 19.90
CA THR A 15 1.09 -12.29 19.70
C THR A 15 1.16 -12.95 18.33
N HIS A 16 0.08 -13.60 17.90
CA HIS A 16 -0.01 -14.22 16.58
C HIS A 16 0.10 -13.18 15.47
N VAL A 17 -0.63 -12.06 15.60
CA VAL A 17 -0.57 -10.92 14.68
C VAL A 17 0.84 -10.32 14.62
N ALA A 18 1.45 -10.01 15.76
CA ALA A 18 2.81 -9.45 15.82
C ALA A 18 3.85 -10.41 15.23
N GLY A 19 3.71 -11.71 15.48
CA GLY A 19 4.57 -12.74 14.91
C GLY A 19 4.48 -12.80 13.38
N THR A 20 3.28 -12.63 12.81
CA THR A 20 3.10 -12.61 11.35
C THR A 20 3.81 -11.40 10.73
N ILE A 21 3.82 -10.25 11.43
CA ILE A 21 4.54 -9.06 10.97
C ILE A 21 6.05 -9.26 11.08
N ALA A 22 6.56 -9.64 12.26
CA ALA A 22 7.99 -9.53 12.57
C ALA A 22 8.54 -10.59 13.54
N ALA A 23 8.02 -11.84 13.52
CA ALA A 23 8.71 -12.93 14.20
C ALA A 23 10.15 -13.04 13.71
N VAL A 24 11.09 -13.22 14.65
CA VAL A 24 12.52 -13.29 14.36
C VAL A 24 12.79 -14.46 13.41
N GLY A 25 13.35 -14.15 12.24
CA GLY A 25 13.76 -15.14 11.25
C GLY A 25 15.23 -15.51 11.34
N ASN A 26 15.65 -16.50 10.54
CA ASN A 26 17.04 -16.96 10.41
C ASN A 26 17.70 -17.40 11.74
N ASN A 27 16.91 -17.92 12.67
CA ASN A 27 17.35 -18.44 13.97
C ASN A 27 17.15 -19.97 14.08
N SER A 28 16.84 -20.64 12.96
CA SER A 28 16.56 -22.08 12.87
C SER A 28 15.41 -22.55 13.78
N PHE A 29 14.52 -21.66 14.21
CA PHE A 29 13.48 -21.95 15.20
C PHE A 29 12.13 -21.33 14.81
N GLY A 30 11.11 -22.17 14.70
CA GLY A 30 9.72 -21.72 14.53
C GLY A 30 9.42 -21.10 13.15
N TYR A 31 8.64 -20.02 13.17
CA TYR A 31 8.16 -19.31 11.98
C TYR A 31 8.76 -17.91 11.88
N THR A 32 8.91 -17.42 10.66
CA THR A 32 9.46 -16.09 10.36
C THR A 32 8.33 -15.12 9.99
N GLY A 33 8.39 -13.90 10.51
CA GLY A 33 7.46 -12.83 10.12
C GLY A 33 7.78 -12.30 8.72
N VAL A 34 6.83 -11.59 8.12
CA VAL A 34 7.00 -11.00 6.78
C VAL A 34 8.17 -9.99 6.75
N ALA A 35 8.33 -9.20 7.80
CA ALA A 35 9.39 -8.21 7.97
C ALA A 35 10.17 -8.47 9.27
N PRO A 36 11.02 -9.52 9.34
CA PRO A 36 11.60 -10.02 10.59
C PRO A 36 12.61 -9.07 11.26
N LYS A 37 13.05 -8.02 10.56
CA LYS A 37 13.94 -6.97 11.10
C LYS A 37 13.18 -5.75 11.61
N THR A 38 11.89 -5.63 11.33
CA THR A 38 11.03 -4.56 11.83
C THR A 38 10.80 -4.71 13.34
N LYS A 39 10.61 -3.60 14.04
CA LYS A 39 10.25 -3.58 15.46
C LYS A 39 8.76 -3.38 15.63
N ILE A 40 8.19 -3.99 16.66
CA ILE A 40 6.77 -3.91 16.99
C ILE A 40 6.60 -3.05 18.24
N VAL A 41 5.70 -2.07 18.18
CA VAL A 41 5.19 -1.34 19.36
C VAL A 41 3.81 -1.92 19.68
N PRO A 42 3.67 -2.74 20.74
CA PRO A 42 2.38 -3.31 21.10
C PRO A 42 1.51 -2.25 21.79
N VAL A 43 0.38 -1.89 21.17
CA VAL A 43 -0.62 -0.98 21.73
C VAL A 43 -1.84 -1.79 22.12
N ARG A 44 -1.94 -2.13 23.42
CA ARG A 44 -2.98 -3.04 23.91
C ARG A 44 -4.27 -2.29 24.20
N VAL A 45 -5.22 -2.42 23.28
CA VAL A 45 -6.57 -1.83 23.36
C VAL A 45 -7.69 -2.86 23.52
N LEU A 46 -7.35 -4.16 23.47
CA LEU A 46 -8.29 -5.26 23.64
C LEU A 46 -7.94 -6.11 24.87
N GLY A 47 -8.98 -6.48 25.61
CA GLY A 47 -8.92 -7.35 26.77
C GLY A 47 -10.04 -8.39 26.76
N ARG A 48 -10.56 -8.71 27.95
CA ARG A 48 -11.72 -9.57 28.08
C ARG A 48 -12.93 -8.86 27.45
N CYS A 49 -13.68 -9.56 26.60
CA CYS A 49 -14.84 -9.05 25.87
C CYS A 49 -14.55 -8.00 24.79
N GLY A 50 -13.29 -7.81 24.36
CA GLY A 50 -12.93 -6.82 23.34
C GLY A 50 -12.35 -5.55 23.96
N GLY A 51 -12.68 -4.39 23.39
CA GLY A 51 -12.22 -3.08 23.84
C GLY A 51 -13.20 -2.00 23.40
N ALA A 52 -13.13 -0.84 24.04
CA ALA A 52 -13.96 0.30 23.67
C ALA A 52 -13.40 0.97 22.40
N GLU A 53 -14.28 1.53 21.57
CA GLU A 53 -13.89 2.32 20.41
C GLU A 53 -12.96 3.48 20.80
N SER A 54 -13.26 4.16 21.91
CA SER A 54 -12.43 5.26 22.43
C SER A 54 -11.00 4.81 22.74
N ASP A 55 -10.83 3.63 23.35
CA ASP A 55 -9.50 3.09 23.66
C ASP A 55 -8.73 2.77 22.37
N ILE A 56 -9.42 2.28 21.34
CA ILE A 56 -8.82 1.98 20.04
C ILE A 56 -8.41 3.28 19.34
N ALA A 57 -9.27 4.30 19.34
CA ALA A 57 -8.98 5.61 18.75
C ALA A 57 -7.80 6.32 19.44
N ASP A 58 -7.78 6.33 20.78
CA ASP A 58 -6.66 6.82 21.57
C ASP A 58 -5.38 6.02 21.27
N GLY A 59 -5.50 4.69 21.14
CA GLY A 59 -4.40 3.83 20.73
C GLY A 59 -3.82 4.18 19.35
N ILE A 60 -4.66 4.52 18.37
CA ILE A 60 -4.24 4.99 17.04
C ILE A 60 -3.44 6.29 17.18
N VAL A 61 -3.98 7.28 17.90
CA VAL A 61 -3.34 8.59 18.09
C VAL A 61 -2.01 8.45 18.83
N TRP A 62 -1.97 7.69 19.92
CA TRP A 62 -0.76 7.47 20.70
C TRP A 62 0.33 6.72 19.92
N ALA A 63 -0.06 5.70 19.13
CA ALA A 63 0.88 4.89 18.36
C ALA A 63 1.71 5.74 17.38
N VAL A 64 1.13 6.77 16.77
CA VAL A 64 1.81 7.67 15.84
C VAL A 64 2.56 8.83 16.52
N GLY A 65 2.60 8.86 17.86
CA GLY A 65 3.29 9.90 18.63
C GLY A 65 2.40 11.05 19.11
N GLY A 66 1.07 10.93 18.94
CA GLY A 66 0.12 11.90 19.47
C GLY A 66 0.05 11.87 21.00
N LYS A 67 -0.27 13.04 21.59
CA LYS A 67 -0.49 13.15 23.03
C LYS A 67 -1.92 12.73 23.37
N VAL A 68 -2.05 11.76 24.27
CA VAL A 68 -3.36 11.26 24.77
C VAL A 68 -3.39 11.41 26.28
N GLY A 69 -4.29 12.27 26.79
CA GLY A 69 -4.47 12.50 28.22
C GLY A 69 -3.15 12.69 28.98
N SER A 70 -2.99 11.95 30.08
CA SER A 70 -1.78 11.95 30.91
C SER A 70 -0.71 10.93 30.48
N LEU A 71 -0.94 10.14 29.42
CA LEU A 71 0.00 9.11 28.99
C LEU A 71 1.36 9.73 28.60
N PRO A 72 2.48 9.03 28.86
CA PRO A 72 3.78 9.46 28.34
C PRO A 72 3.74 9.48 26.82
N LEU A 73 4.51 10.39 26.20
CA LEU A 73 4.65 10.41 24.75
C LEU A 73 5.28 9.10 24.27
N ASN A 74 4.79 8.58 23.14
CA ASN A 74 5.38 7.40 22.54
C ASN A 74 6.79 7.73 22.03
N ALA A 75 7.82 7.14 22.64
CA ALA A 75 9.21 7.29 22.21
C ALA A 75 9.52 6.63 20.86
N ASN A 76 8.63 5.76 20.37
CA ASN A 76 8.77 5.02 19.13
C ASN A 76 7.52 5.19 18.25
N PRO A 77 7.25 6.40 17.71
CA PRO A 77 6.08 6.63 16.86
C PRO A 77 6.14 5.74 15.61
N VAL A 78 5.03 5.10 15.29
CA VAL A 78 4.96 4.15 14.17
C VAL A 78 4.48 4.81 12.88
N ARG A 79 4.97 4.31 11.74
CA ARG A 79 4.50 4.71 10.39
C ARG A 79 3.49 3.72 9.79
N ILE A 80 3.26 2.58 10.46
CA ILE A 80 2.33 1.53 10.03
C ILE A 80 1.59 1.04 11.27
N LEU A 81 0.26 1.06 11.22
CA LEU A 81 -0.60 0.50 12.25
C LEU A 81 -1.28 -0.74 11.68
N ASN A 82 -1.34 -1.82 12.47
CA ASN A 82 -2.10 -3.00 12.14
C ASN A 82 -3.25 -3.17 13.12
N LEU A 83 -4.48 -2.99 12.66
CA LEU A 83 -5.71 -3.15 13.41
C LEU A 83 -6.42 -4.42 12.95
N SER A 84 -5.95 -5.56 13.46
CA SER A 84 -6.61 -6.85 13.30
C SER A 84 -7.82 -6.98 14.24
N LEU A 85 -8.74 -6.03 14.15
CA LEU A 85 -9.91 -5.86 15.00
C LEU A 85 -11.05 -5.22 14.20
N GLY A 86 -12.24 -5.20 14.79
CA GLY A 86 -13.38 -4.45 14.26
C GLY A 86 -14.69 -4.84 14.93
N GLY A 87 -15.75 -4.14 14.58
CA GLY A 87 -17.12 -4.40 14.99
C GLY A 87 -18.11 -3.98 13.92
N GLU A 88 -19.32 -4.54 14.01
CA GLU A 88 -20.40 -4.28 13.07
C GLU A 88 -21.09 -2.95 13.40
N HIS A 89 -20.65 -1.89 12.72
CA HIS A 89 -21.22 -0.55 12.79
C HIS A 89 -20.57 0.37 11.74
N SER A 90 -21.20 1.52 11.49
CA SER A 90 -20.63 2.59 10.67
C SER A 90 -19.38 3.20 11.32
N CYS A 91 -18.45 3.71 10.49
CA CYS A 91 -17.32 4.50 10.98
C CYS A 91 -17.81 5.74 11.74
N SER A 92 -17.45 5.84 13.02
CA SER A 92 -17.76 7.01 13.83
C SER A 92 -16.81 8.18 13.53
N SER A 93 -17.20 9.39 13.93
CA SER A 93 -16.28 10.54 13.91
C SER A 93 -15.03 10.30 14.75
N THR A 94 -15.16 9.61 15.90
CA THR A 94 -14.04 9.24 16.77
C THR A 94 -12.99 8.42 16.03
N TYR A 95 -13.42 7.38 15.29
CA TYR A 95 -12.50 6.61 14.46
C TYR A 95 -11.93 7.46 13.32
N GLN A 96 -12.78 8.17 12.60
CA GLN A 96 -12.34 8.94 11.43
C GLN A 96 -11.33 10.02 11.80
N ASP A 97 -11.51 10.72 12.92
CA ASP A 97 -10.60 11.75 13.42
C ASP A 97 -9.25 11.16 13.81
N ALA A 98 -9.23 10.03 14.53
CA ALA A 98 -8.01 9.32 14.88
C ALA A 98 -7.24 8.82 13.63
N ILE A 99 -7.97 8.30 12.64
CA ILE A 99 -7.39 7.86 11.36
C ILE A 99 -6.82 9.04 10.58
N ASN A 100 -7.56 10.14 10.48
CA ASN A 100 -7.10 11.37 9.83
C ASN A 100 -5.84 11.91 10.51
N TYR A 101 -5.81 11.93 11.84
CA TYR A 101 -4.65 12.32 12.63
C TYR A 101 -3.43 11.44 12.32
N ALA A 102 -3.59 10.12 12.35
CA ALA A 102 -2.52 9.18 12.03
C ALA A 102 -1.99 9.34 10.59
N ARG A 103 -2.88 9.56 9.62
CA ARG A 103 -2.51 9.80 8.22
C ARG A 103 -1.76 11.12 8.04
N ASN A 104 -2.15 12.17 8.75
CA ASN A 104 -1.45 13.46 8.74
C ASN A 104 -0.02 13.34 9.30
N LEU A 105 0.20 12.41 10.22
CA LEU A 105 1.54 11.99 10.68
C LEU A 105 2.18 10.91 9.80
N LYS A 106 1.70 10.79 8.55
CA LYS A 106 2.24 9.94 7.48
C LYS A 106 2.15 8.43 7.79
N ALA A 107 1.24 8.01 8.66
CA ALA A 107 1.07 6.60 8.99
C ALA A 107 0.03 5.91 8.07
N LEU A 108 0.33 4.67 7.68
CA LEU A 108 -0.61 3.78 7.01
C LEU A 108 -1.36 2.94 8.04
N ILE A 109 -2.70 2.90 7.96
CA ILE A 109 -3.55 2.12 8.85
C ILE A 109 -4.04 0.90 8.07
N VAL A 110 -3.55 -0.29 8.42
CA VAL A 110 -3.97 -1.58 7.82
C VAL A 110 -4.99 -2.23 8.74
N VAL A 111 -6.18 -2.56 8.21
CA VAL A 111 -7.33 -3.03 9.00
C VAL A 111 -7.85 -4.35 8.43
N SER A 112 -8.24 -5.27 9.31
CA SER A 112 -8.94 -6.50 8.88
C SER A 112 -10.36 -6.21 8.42
N ALA A 113 -10.78 -6.75 7.27
CA ALA A 113 -12.12 -6.49 6.70
C ALA A 113 -13.30 -7.05 7.53
N GLY A 114 -13.06 -7.97 8.47
CA GLY A 114 -14.10 -8.67 9.25
C GLY A 114 -14.32 -10.13 8.81
N ASN A 115 -15.10 -10.89 9.57
CA ASN A 115 -15.20 -12.36 9.43
C ASN A 115 -16.65 -12.87 9.39
N ASP A 116 -17.57 -12.04 8.90
CA ASP A 116 -19.01 -12.18 9.06
C ASP A 116 -19.71 -12.53 7.74
N LYS A 117 -18.92 -12.74 6.67
CA LYS A 117 -19.40 -13.04 5.30
C LYS A 117 -20.34 -11.96 4.76
N GLN A 118 -20.04 -10.69 5.06
CA GLN A 118 -20.88 -9.56 4.67
C GLN A 118 -20.08 -8.46 3.97
N ASP A 119 -20.79 -7.42 3.55
CA ASP A 119 -20.16 -6.23 2.96
C ASP A 119 -19.33 -5.50 4.02
N VAL A 120 -18.12 -5.11 3.65
CA VAL A 120 -17.15 -4.43 4.51
C VAL A 120 -17.66 -3.05 4.98
N SER A 121 -18.61 -2.45 4.27
CA SER A 121 -19.27 -1.20 4.68
C SER A 121 -19.96 -1.28 6.04
N GLU A 122 -20.31 -2.48 6.50
CA GLU A 122 -20.90 -2.70 7.83
C GLU A 122 -19.83 -2.88 8.93
N GLN A 123 -18.53 -2.86 8.60
CA GLN A 123 -17.46 -3.17 9.54
C GLN A 123 -16.55 -1.98 9.82
N ALA A 124 -16.60 -1.42 11.03
CA ALA A 124 -15.65 -0.41 11.47
C ALA A 124 -14.45 -1.03 12.23
N PRO A 125 -13.22 -0.51 12.06
CA PRO A 125 -12.86 0.67 11.27
C PRO A 125 -12.54 0.36 9.79
N ALA A 126 -12.88 -0.82 9.26
CA ALA A 126 -12.56 -1.19 7.88
C ALA A 126 -13.33 -0.37 6.83
N ASN A 127 -14.51 0.15 7.19
CA ASN A 127 -15.33 1.06 6.38
C ASN A 127 -14.92 2.54 6.51
N CYS A 128 -13.95 2.88 7.36
CA CYS A 128 -13.49 4.25 7.51
C CYS A 128 -12.67 4.72 6.30
N SER A 129 -12.73 6.02 5.99
CA SER A 129 -11.90 6.57 4.91
C SER A 129 -10.43 6.65 5.33
N GLY A 130 -9.53 6.33 4.41
CA GLY A 130 -8.08 6.45 4.62
C GLY A 130 -7.41 5.25 5.31
N VAL A 131 -8.13 4.17 5.54
CA VAL A 131 -7.54 2.88 5.94
C VAL A 131 -7.21 2.03 4.70
N MET A 132 -6.49 0.93 4.93
CA MET A 132 -6.28 -0.14 3.96
C MET A 132 -6.99 -1.40 4.49
N ALA A 133 -8.18 -1.70 3.97
CA ALA A 133 -8.98 -2.84 4.40
C ALA A 133 -8.55 -4.13 3.69
N VAL A 134 -8.31 -5.20 4.48
CA VAL A 134 -7.69 -6.44 4.00
C VAL A 134 -8.65 -7.62 4.12
N ALA A 135 -9.03 -8.20 2.98
CA ALA A 135 -9.76 -9.46 2.90
C ALA A 135 -8.83 -10.68 3.09
N ALA A 136 -9.41 -11.82 3.45
CA ALA A 136 -8.69 -13.06 3.67
C ALA A 136 -8.84 -14.01 2.47
N THR A 137 -7.72 -14.52 1.98
CA THR A 137 -7.70 -15.68 1.08
C THR A 137 -7.29 -16.95 1.81
N ASN A 138 -7.76 -18.08 1.30
CA ASN A 138 -7.28 -19.39 1.69
C ASN A 138 -5.98 -19.77 0.96
N LYS A 139 -5.47 -20.99 1.23
CA LYS A 139 -4.23 -21.50 0.64
C LYS A 139 -4.28 -21.65 -0.88
N LEU A 140 -5.47 -21.80 -1.46
CA LEU A 140 -5.68 -21.88 -2.91
C LEU A 140 -5.86 -20.50 -3.56
N GLY A 141 -5.77 -19.42 -2.78
CA GLY A 141 -5.95 -18.05 -3.24
C GLY A 141 -7.39 -17.69 -3.61
N ALA A 142 -8.37 -18.48 -3.17
CA ALA A 142 -9.79 -18.12 -3.19
C ALA A 142 -10.17 -17.34 -1.92
N LYS A 143 -11.29 -16.61 -1.95
CA LYS A 143 -11.83 -15.93 -0.76
C LYS A 143 -12.05 -16.94 0.35
N ALA A 144 -11.52 -16.67 1.55
CA ALA A 144 -11.85 -17.47 2.72
C ALA A 144 -13.36 -17.34 3.01
N ASP A 145 -14.00 -18.43 3.40
CA ASP A 145 -15.46 -18.49 3.46
C ASP A 145 -16.06 -17.44 4.40
N TYR A 146 -15.38 -17.14 5.51
CA TYR A 146 -15.75 -16.11 6.51
C TYR A 146 -15.46 -14.67 6.07
N SER A 147 -14.61 -14.43 5.08
CA SER A 147 -14.10 -13.09 4.80
C SER A 147 -15.23 -12.16 4.35
N ASN A 148 -15.29 -10.98 4.97
CA ASN A 148 -16.03 -9.85 4.43
C ASN A 148 -15.45 -9.43 3.07
N PHE A 149 -16.26 -8.76 2.28
CA PHE A 149 -16.02 -8.40 0.87
C PHE A 149 -16.69 -7.06 0.54
N GLY A 150 -16.54 -6.56 -0.68
CA GLY A 150 -17.23 -5.35 -1.14
C GLY A 150 -16.27 -4.26 -1.58
N ASN A 151 -16.82 -3.15 -2.07
CA ASN A 151 -16.06 -2.05 -2.68
C ASN A 151 -15.06 -1.37 -1.72
N GLY A 152 -15.28 -1.45 -0.42
CA GLY A 152 -14.36 -0.91 0.59
C GLY A 152 -13.11 -1.76 0.81
N VAL A 153 -13.02 -2.98 0.24
CA VAL A 153 -11.83 -3.84 0.38
C VAL A 153 -10.76 -3.39 -0.62
N ASP A 154 -9.58 -3.06 -0.12
CA ASP A 154 -8.47 -2.59 -0.94
C ASP A 154 -7.69 -3.73 -1.61
N ILE A 155 -7.41 -4.76 -0.82
CA ILE A 155 -6.51 -5.86 -1.18
C ILE A 155 -6.83 -7.09 -0.33
N ALA A 156 -6.33 -8.25 -0.74
CA ALA A 156 -6.41 -9.47 0.04
C ALA A 156 -5.03 -10.00 0.43
N ALA A 157 -4.98 -10.83 1.47
CA ALA A 157 -3.79 -11.55 1.87
C ALA A 157 -4.14 -12.91 2.50
N PRO A 158 -3.17 -13.82 2.67
CA PRO A 158 -3.40 -15.11 3.30
C PRO A 158 -3.97 -14.96 4.72
N GLY A 159 -5.24 -15.29 4.88
CA GLY A 159 -5.91 -15.37 6.19
C GLY A 159 -6.23 -16.81 6.59
N GLY A 160 -6.12 -17.77 5.66
CA GLY A 160 -6.44 -19.18 5.89
C GLY A 160 -7.95 -19.44 5.99
N ASP A 161 -8.35 -20.70 6.07
CA ASP A 161 -9.75 -21.11 6.28
C ASP A 161 -9.82 -22.38 7.13
N SER A 162 -11.01 -22.94 7.33
CA SER A 162 -11.18 -24.22 8.02
C SER A 162 -10.81 -25.42 7.15
N THR A 163 -10.96 -25.32 5.83
CA THR A 163 -10.87 -26.44 4.88
C THR A 163 -9.44 -26.71 4.39
N ASN A 164 -8.75 -25.67 3.96
CA ASN A 164 -7.36 -25.68 3.50
C ASN A 164 -6.40 -25.28 4.64
N GLY A 165 -6.98 -24.70 5.69
CA GLY A 165 -6.43 -24.49 7.00
C GLY A 165 -5.75 -23.13 7.21
N GLY A 166 -5.43 -22.83 8.47
CA GLY A 166 -5.00 -21.50 8.91
C GLY A 166 -3.52 -21.14 8.73
N VAL A 167 -3.21 -19.91 9.12
CA VAL A 167 -1.88 -19.28 9.16
C VAL A 167 -1.18 -19.62 10.48
N TRP A 168 0.07 -20.06 10.37
CA TRP A 168 0.95 -20.31 11.53
C TRP A 168 1.67 -19.04 11.94
N SER A 169 1.75 -18.80 13.25
CA SER A 169 2.56 -17.73 13.84
C SER A 169 2.85 -18.04 15.31
N LEU A 170 3.53 -17.13 15.99
CA LEU A 170 3.81 -17.17 17.42
C LEU A 170 2.52 -17.27 18.24
N GLY A 171 2.59 -17.93 19.38
CA GLY A 171 1.48 -18.09 20.30
C GLY A 171 1.95 -18.47 21.70
N ASN A 172 1.00 -18.73 22.58
CA ASN A 172 1.24 -19.24 23.91
C ASN A 172 0.21 -20.34 24.22
N MET A 173 0.61 -21.36 24.98
CA MET A 173 -0.20 -22.55 25.24
C MET A 173 -1.16 -22.38 26.44
N GLY A 174 -1.08 -21.25 27.14
CA GLY A 174 -1.87 -21.00 28.34
C GLY A 174 -3.32 -20.68 28.04
N THR A 175 -4.26 -21.25 28.80
CA THR A 175 -5.70 -21.07 28.59
C THR A 175 -6.28 -19.86 29.33
N LYS A 176 -5.65 -19.42 30.42
CA LYS A 176 -6.12 -18.29 31.26
C LYS A 176 -5.07 -17.20 31.50
N GLY A 177 -3.80 -17.58 31.39
CA GLY A 177 -2.63 -16.72 31.55
C GLY A 177 -1.45 -17.38 30.85
N PRO A 178 -0.32 -16.67 30.66
CA PRO A 178 0.78 -17.18 29.86
C PRO A 178 1.42 -18.40 30.55
N THR A 179 1.69 -19.46 29.79
CA THR A 179 2.42 -20.64 30.28
C THR A 179 3.69 -20.85 29.47
N THR A 180 3.61 -21.57 28.35
CA THR A 180 4.74 -21.89 27.49
C THR A 180 4.56 -21.19 26.16
N ASP A 181 5.62 -20.54 25.69
CA ASP A 181 5.68 -20.03 24.33
C ASP A 181 5.57 -21.16 23.32
N GLY A 182 4.96 -20.86 22.18
CA GLY A 182 4.80 -21.84 21.13
C GLY A 182 4.29 -21.20 19.86
N TRP A 183 3.57 -21.99 19.10
CA TRP A 183 2.99 -21.57 17.83
C TRP A 183 1.53 -21.96 17.80
N SER A 184 0.74 -21.15 17.11
CA SER A 184 -0.66 -21.48 16.89
C SER A 184 -1.05 -21.24 15.44
N ARG A 185 -1.98 -22.06 14.98
CA ARG A 185 -2.60 -21.95 13.67
C ARG A 185 -3.94 -21.26 13.84
N LYS A 186 -4.17 -20.16 13.12
CA LYS A 186 -5.42 -19.38 13.18
C LYS A 186 -5.91 -19.02 11.79
N SER A 187 -7.20 -18.81 11.65
CA SER A 187 -7.82 -18.31 10.43
C SER A 187 -8.60 -17.03 10.74
N GLY A 188 -8.50 -16.04 9.87
CA GLY A 188 -9.22 -14.77 9.98
C GLY A 188 -8.63 -13.68 9.09
N THR A 189 -9.42 -12.64 8.77
CA THR A 189 -8.89 -11.39 8.21
C THR A 189 -7.90 -10.72 9.16
N SER A 190 -8.01 -11.01 10.47
CA SER A 190 -6.99 -10.70 11.47
C SER A 190 -5.60 -11.28 11.18
N MET A 191 -5.50 -12.40 10.45
CA MET A 191 -4.24 -12.99 10.01
C MET A 191 -3.80 -12.49 8.64
N ALA A 192 -4.74 -12.03 7.81
CA ALA A 192 -4.44 -11.42 6.51
C ALA A 192 -3.83 -10.01 6.67
N ALA A 193 -4.44 -9.14 7.47
CA ALA A 193 -3.96 -7.77 7.75
C ALA A 193 -2.46 -7.68 8.11
N PRO A 194 -1.90 -8.51 9.02
CA PRO A 194 -0.49 -8.41 9.38
C PRO A 194 0.47 -8.81 8.26
N HIS A 195 0.04 -9.61 7.28
CA HIS A 195 0.87 -9.82 6.08
C HIS A 195 1.04 -8.52 5.31
N VAL A 196 -0.06 -7.78 5.10
CA VAL A 196 -0.08 -6.49 4.41
C VAL A 196 0.74 -5.45 5.18
N ALA A 197 0.58 -5.37 6.50
CA ALA A 197 1.39 -4.50 7.36
C ALA A 197 2.89 -4.84 7.28
N GLY A 198 3.24 -6.13 7.23
CA GLY A 198 4.61 -6.59 7.02
C GLY A 198 5.17 -6.16 5.66
N VAL A 199 4.41 -6.31 4.57
CA VAL A 199 4.83 -5.85 3.24
C VAL A 199 5.00 -4.33 3.20
N ALA A 200 4.11 -3.57 3.83
CA ALA A 200 4.27 -2.12 3.97
C ALA A 200 5.59 -1.78 4.68
N ALA A 201 5.98 -2.53 5.72
CA ALA A 201 7.24 -2.32 6.41
C ALA A 201 8.46 -2.58 5.51
N LEU A 202 8.41 -3.62 4.66
CA LEU A 202 9.45 -3.88 3.66
C LEU A 202 9.56 -2.75 2.62
N MET A 203 8.41 -2.23 2.17
CA MET A 203 8.36 -1.09 1.24
C MET A 203 9.00 0.15 1.86
N LEU A 204 8.62 0.52 3.09
CA LEU A 204 9.17 1.68 3.81
C LEU A 204 10.66 1.53 4.14
N ALA A 205 11.12 0.30 4.43
CA ALA A 205 12.54 0.03 4.64
C ALA A 205 13.38 0.25 3.37
N THR A 206 12.76 0.08 2.19
CA THR A 206 13.40 0.29 0.89
C THR A 206 13.26 1.74 0.40
N ASN A 207 12.17 2.41 0.76
CA ASN A 207 11.89 3.80 0.42
C ASN A 207 11.11 4.50 1.55
N SER A 208 11.84 5.20 2.42
CA SER A 208 11.27 5.87 3.59
C SER A 208 10.44 7.11 3.28
N LEU A 209 10.50 7.61 2.03
CA LEU A 209 9.76 8.79 1.58
C LEU A 209 8.29 8.50 1.31
N LEU A 210 7.92 7.22 1.13
CA LEU A 210 6.56 6.82 0.80
C LEU A 210 5.54 7.38 1.82
N GLN A 211 4.53 8.06 1.30
CA GLN A 211 3.34 8.47 2.03
C GLN A 211 2.36 7.28 2.13
N PRO A 212 1.42 7.29 3.10
CA PRO A 212 0.47 6.19 3.26
C PRO A 212 -0.39 5.94 2.02
N SER A 213 -0.84 6.99 1.32
CA SER A 213 -1.59 6.88 0.06
C SER A 213 -0.78 6.20 -1.05
N ASP A 214 0.51 6.54 -1.18
CA ASP A 214 1.40 5.92 -2.17
C ASP A 214 1.72 4.47 -1.85
N THR A 215 1.99 4.19 -0.59
CA THR A 215 2.24 2.82 -0.14
C THR A 215 1.04 1.95 -0.48
N ALA A 216 -0.16 2.43 -0.18
CA ALA A 216 -1.40 1.74 -0.52
C ALA A 216 -1.60 1.59 -2.03
N TYR A 217 -1.41 2.67 -2.79
CA TYR A 217 -1.54 2.67 -4.25
C TYR A 217 -0.56 1.70 -4.93
N LEU A 218 0.73 1.78 -4.58
CA LEU A 218 1.75 0.90 -5.14
C LEU A 218 1.41 -0.55 -4.85
N MET A 219 1.07 -0.87 -3.59
CA MET A 219 0.74 -2.23 -3.19
C MET A 219 -0.49 -2.78 -3.93
N LYS A 220 -1.55 -1.97 -4.10
CA LYS A 220 -2.75 -2.35 -4.88
C LYS A 220 -2.43 -2.58 -6.35
N THR A 221 -1.63 -1.70 -6.97
CA THR A 221 -1.28 -1.81 -8.39
C THR A 221 -0.27 -2.92 -8.72
N THR A 222 0.38 -3.48 -7.71
CA THR A 222 1.30 -4.61 -7.84
C THR A 222 0.73 -5.90 -7.25
N ALA A 223 -0.51 -5.89 -6.76
CA ALA A 223 -1.17 -7.09 -6.26
C ALA A 223 -1.26 -8.12 -7.40
N ARG A 224 -0.99 -9.38 -7.08
CA ARG A 224 -1.11 -10.46 -8.06
C ARG A 224 -2.55 -10.92 -8.17
N SER A 225 -2.94 -11.39 -9.35
CA SER A 225 -4.27 -11.95 -9.59
C SER A 225 -4.59 -13.12 -8.67
N PHE A 226 -5.87 -13.30 -8.40
CA PHE A 226 -6.37 -14.43 -7.62
C PHE A 226 -6.30 -15.73 -8.43
N PRO A 227 -5.60 -16.77 -7.94
CA PRO A 227 -5.60 -18.07 -8.60
C PRO A 227 -6.90 -18.87 -8.30
N GLY A 228 -7.66 -18.48 -7.27
CA GLY A 228 -8.99 -19.00 -6.98
C GLY A 228 -10.05 -17.89 -7.01
N THR A 229 -11.33 -18.24 -6.94
CA THR A 229 -12.42 -17.26 -6.98
C THR A 229 -12.38 -16.32 -5.77
N CYS A 230 -12.31 -15.01 -6.03
CA CYS A 230 -12.38 -13.97 -5.00
C CYS A 230 -13.17 -12.77 -5.54
N THR A 231 -14.50 -12.82 -5.39
CA THR A 231 -15.37 -11.70 -5.75
C THR A 231 -15.30 -10.63 -4.67
N ASP A 232 -15.14 -9.38 -5.08
CA ASP A 232 -15.09 -8.18 -4.23
C ASP A 232 -14.05 -8.26 -3.10
N CYS A 233 -12.86 -8.80 -3.41
CA CYS A 233 -11.71 -8.94 -2.51
C CYS A 233 -10.66 -7.84 -2.69
N GLY A 234 -11.03 -6.72 -3.32
CA GLY A 234 -10.08 -5.70 -3.73
C GLY A 234 -9.23 -6.12 -4.95
N THR A 235 -8.07 -5.50 -5.07
CA THR A 235 -7.27 -5.51 -6.32
C THR A 235 -6.48 -6.80 -6.61
N GLY A 236 -6.36 -7.70 -5.65
CA GLY A 236 -5.56 -8.92 -5.77
C GLY A 236 -5.04 -9.42 -4.44
N ILE A 237 -4.16 -10.42 -4.47
CA ILE A 237 -3.39 -10.85 -3.31
C ILE A 237 -2.11 -10.02 -3.23
N VAL A 238 -1.78 -9.53 -2.03
CA VAL A 238 -0.53 -8.79 -1.80
C VAL A 238 0.69 -9.58 -2.30
N ASP A 239 1.55 -8.92 -3.08
CA ASP A 239 2.80 -9.45 -3.60
C ASP A 239 3.96 -8.62 -3.06
N ALA A 240 4.73 -9.22 -2.16
CA ALA A 240 5.82 -8.53 -1.47
C ALA A 240 6.96 -8.13 -2.44
N GLU A 241 7.29 -9.00 -3.38
CA GLU A 241 8.39 -8.77 -4.33
C GLU A 241 8.04 -7.61 -5.26
N ALA A 242 6.86 -7.68 -5.88
CA ALA A 242 6.41 -6.65 -6.80
C ALA A 242 6.21 -5.30 -6.10
N ALA A 243 5.66 -5.29 -4.87
CA ALA A 243 5.44 -4.07 -4.09
C ALA A 243 6.77 -3.42 -3.67
N VAL A 244 7.76 -4.20 -3.20
CA VAL A 244 9.09 -3.68 -2.83
C VAL A 244 9.85 -3.20 -4.05
N ALA A 245 9.79 -3.91 -5.17
CA ALA A 245 10.41 -3.46 -6.43
C ALA A 245 9.81 -2.12 -6.89
N ALA A 246 8.48 -1.97 -6.83
CA ALA A 246 7.82 -0.71 -7.13
C ALA A 246 8.25 0.42 -6.17
N ALA A 247 8.28 0.15 -4.86
CA ALA A 247 8.74 1.11 -3.85
C ALA A 247 10.18 1.59 -4.11
N LYS A 248 11.09 0.67 -4.45
CA LYS A 248 12.52 0.96 -4.70
C LYS A 248 12.75 1.99 -5.79
N TYR A 249 11.98 1.91 -6.87
CA TYR A 249 12.12 2.77 -8.05
C TYR A 249 11.04 3.86 -8.13
N PHE A 250 10.25 4.02 -7.07
CA PHE A 250 9.27 5.07 -6.94
C PHE A 250 9.91 6.41 -6.55
N ARG A 251 9.52 7.49 -7.20
CA ARG A 251 9.94 8.86 -6.87
C ARG A 251 8.74 9.78 -6.89
N TYR A 252 8.80 10.82 -6.07
CA TYR A 252 7.92 11.97 -6.25
C TYR A 252 8.48 12.88 -7.32
N GLU A 253 7.59 13.51 -8.05
CA GLU A 253 7.91 14.71 -8.78
C GLU A 253 8.53 15.77 -7.85
N VAL A 254 9.49 16.52 -8.39
CA VAL A 254 10.10 17.68 -7.76
C VAL A 254 9.94 18.87 -8.68
N GLU A 255 9.30 19.90 -8.15
CA GLU A 255 8.99 21.14 -8.87
C GLU A 255 10.00 22.25 -8.53
N PRO A 256 10.30 23.17 -9.47
CA PRO A 256 9.78 23.22 -10.85
C PRO A 256 10.50 22.23 -11.77
N ASN A 257 9.78 21.55 -12.66
CA ASN A 257 10.37 20.72 -13.73
C ASN A 257 9.80 21.02 -15.14
N ASP A 258 9.22 22.19 -15.34
CA ASP A 258 8.46 22.54 -16.55
C ASP A 258 9.31 22.83 -17.81
N SER A 259 10.64 22.83 -17.68
CA SER A 259 11.58 23.19 -18.76
C SER A 259 12.72 22.19 -18.88
N MET A 260 13.36 22.12 -20.05
CA MET A 260 14.53 21.23 -20.23
C MET A 260 15.68 21.59 -19.28
N ALA A 261 15.81 22.87 -18.89
CA ALA A 261 16.82 23.33 -17.95
C ALA A 261 16.54 22.91 -16.50
N SER A 262 15.27 22.71 -16.15
CA SER A 262 14.81 22.29 -14.82
C SER A 262 14.36 20.81 -14.78
N ALA A 263 14.57 20.05 -15.86
CA ALA A 263 14.02 18.72 -16.00
C ALA A 263 14.51 17.76 -14.90
N GLN A 264 13.57 17.12 -14.22
CA GLN A 264 13.89 16.18 -13.14
C GLN A 264 14.55 14.92 -13.72
N TYR A 265 15.74 14.59 -13.23
CA TYR A 265 16.42 13.37 -13.66
C TYR A 265 15.75 12.10 -13.12
N VAL A 266 15.47 11.16 -14.02
CA VAL A 266 14.91 9.85 -13.69
C VAL A 266 15.93 8.76 -13.99
N ASN A 267 16.42 8.14 -12.91
CA ASN A 267 17.36 7.04 -13.02
C ASN A 267 16.65 5.73 -13.44
N LEU A 268 17.09 5.15 -14.56
CA LEU A 268 16.52 3.95 -15.16
C LEU A 268 17.31 2.66 -14.85
N THR A 269 17.88 2.54 -13.65
CA THR A 269 18.46 1.27 -13.14
C THR A 269 17.41 0.19 -12.89
N GLY A 270 16.13 0.57 -12.85
CA GLY A 270 14.99 -0.34 -12.79
C GLY A 270 13.77 0.29 -13.47
N LYS A 271 12.59 -0.26 -13.21
CA LYS A 271 11.32 0.31 -13.69
C LYS A 271 10.93 1.50 -12.83
N ALA A 272 11.33 2.69 -13.25
CA ALA A 272 11.03 3.94 -12.55
C ALA A 272 9.52 4.21 -12.56
N ARG A 273 9.00 4.72 -11.44
CA ARG A 273 7.62 5.19 -11.29
C ARG A 273 7.67 6.59 -10.70
N VAL A 274 7.03 7.55 -11.35
CA VAL A 274 6.93 8.94 -10.87
C VAL A 274 5.46 9.31 -10.78
N LEU A 275 5.03 9.88 -9.65
CA LEU A 275 3.73 10.54 -9.55
C LEU A 275 3.90 12.04 -9.63
N GLY A 276 3.18 12.65 -10.57
CA GLY A 276 3.24 14.09 -10.80
C GLY A 276 1.89 14.78 -10.65
N THR A 277 1.94 16.10 -10.52
CA THR A 277 0.85 16.98 -10.08
C THR A 277 0.46 18.07 -11.08
N LEU A 278 1.17 18.21 -12.23
CA LEU A 278 0.98 19.24 -13.28
C LEU A 278 0.39 20.54 -12.72
N GLN A 279 1.24 21.45 -12.25
CA GLN A 279 0.77 22.64 -11.54
C GLN A 279 -0.16 23.52 -12.38
N ALA A 280 -1.39 23.72 -11.87
CA ALA A 280 -2.43 24.54 -12.49
C ALA A 280 -2.04 26.00 -12.74
N ALA A 281 -1.05 26.51 -12.00
CA ALA A 281 -0.59 27.89 -12.06
C ALA A 281 0.31 28.19 -13.28
N TYR A 282 0.81 27.16 -13.98
CA TYR A 282 1.65 27.35 -15.16
C TYR A 282 0.85 27.20 -16.47
N PRO A 283 0.96 28.15 -17.42
CA PRO A 283 0.12 28.20 -18.61
C PRO A 283 0.25 26.96 -19.52
N GLU A 284 1.36 26.22 -19.45
CA GLU A 284 1.62 25.10 -20.35
C GLU A 284 1.18 23.72 -19.81
N LYS A 285 0.91 23.57 -18.49
CA LYS A 285 0.57 22.28 -17.85
C LYS A 285 1.51 21.14 -18.29
N VAL A 286 2.80 21.33 -18.05
CA VAL A 286 3.87 20.45 -18.54
C VAL A 286 4.87 20.13 -17.46
N ASP A 287 5.24 18.86 -17.38
CA ASP A 287 6.39 18.40 -16.58
C ASP A 287 7.42 17.76 -17.51
N ILE A 288 8.72 18.02 -17.27
CA ILE A 288 9.81 17.48 -18.09
C ILE A 288 10.77 16.64 -17.24
N TYR A 289 11.05 15.43 -17.73
CA TYR A 289 11.96 14.49 -17.10
C TYR A 289 13.17 14.21 -17.99
N SER A 290 14.37 14.26 -17.43
CA SER A 290 15.60 13.90 -18.16
C SER A 290 15.99 12.45 -17.88
N MET A 291 16.43 11.74 -18.92
CA MET A 291 16.77 10.32 -18.86
C MET A 291 17.98 10.01 -19.75
N TYR A 292 18.66 8.89 -19.48
CA TYR A 292 19.79 8.42 -20.28
C TYR A 292 19.51 7.05 -20.90
N ILE A 293 19.66 6.96 -22.22
CA ILE A 293 19.48 5.73 -23.02
C ILE A 293 20.85 5.30 -23.57
N PRO A 294 21.42 4.17 -23.12
CA PRO A 294 22.63 3.63 -23.73
C PRO A 294 22.41 3.27 -25.21
N ALA A 295 23.50 3.17 -25.98
CA ALA A 295 23.42 2.67 -27.36
C ALA A 295 22.77 1.27 -27.39
N GLY A 296 21.95 1.00 -28.40
CA GLY A 296 21.29 -0.29 -28.60
C GLY A 296 20.17 -0.60 -27.60
N HIS A 297 19.76 0.35 -26.76
CA HIS A 297 18.66 0.16 -25.82
C HIS A 297 17.39 0.86 -26.28
N THR A 298 16.26 0.28 -25.91
CA THR A 298 14.94 0.90 -26.06
C THR A 298 14.52 1.51 -24.73
N LEU A 299 14.20 2.80 -24.72
CA LEU A 299 13.42 3.44 -23.67
C LEU A 299 11.95 3.09 -23.87
N VAL A 300 11.33 2.52 -22.85
CA VAL A 300 9.88 2.29 -22.79
C VAL A 300 9.28 3.26 -21.78
N THR A 301 8.19 3.91 -22.16
CA THR A 301 7.47 4.89 -21.33
C THR A 301 5.99 4.59 -21.34
N GLN A 302 5.34 4.75 -20.19
CA GLN A 302 3.89 4.63 -20.07
C GLN A 302 3.37 5.76 -19.21
N LEU A 303 2.31 6.42 -19.67
CA LEU A 303 1.58 7.42 -18.90
C LEU A 303 0.24 6.85 -18.46
N ARG A 304 -0.05 6.93 -17.17
CA ARG A 304 -1.37 6.59 -16.63
C ARG A 304 -1.95 7.82 -15.96
N MET A 305 -3.16 8.20 -16.37
CA MET A 305 -3.89 9.27 -15.71
C MET A 305 -4.50 8.75 -14.41
N LEU A 306 -4.41 9.55 -13.35
CA LEU A 306 -4.94 9.25 -12.01
C LEU A 306 -6.13 10.12 -11.63
N SER A 307 -6.34 11.24 -12.34
CA SER A 307 -7.46 12.15 -12.09
C SER A 307 -8.81 11.46 -12.31
N PHE A 308 -9.78 11.82 -11.47
CA PHE A 308 -11.19 11.44 -11.62
C PHE A 308 -11.94 12.32 -12.63
N ASP A 309 -11.30 13.38 -13.14
CA ASP A 309 -11.84 14.15 -14.27
C ASP A 309 -11.73 13.30 -15.55
N ILE A 310 -12.87 12.79 -16.01
CA ILE A 310 -13.00 11.98 -17.23
C ILE A 310 -12.55 12.72 -18.50
N ASN A 311 -12.43 14.06 -18.45
CA ASN A 311 -11.96 14.88 -19.56
C ASN A 311 -10.49 15.27 -19.46
N PHE A 312 -9.78 14.81 -18.41
CA PHE A 312 -8.35 15.03 -18.31
C PHE A 312 -7.59 14.05 -19.22
N THR A 313 -6.95 14.59 -20.26
CA THR A 313 -6.11 13.79 -21.16
C THR A 313 -4.64 14.15 -20.97
N GLY A 314 -3.79 13.12 -20.99
CA GLY A 314 -2.34 13.27 -20.92
C GLY A 314 -1.69 12.76 -22.20
N SER A 315 -0.60 13.40 -22.61
CA SER A 315 0.26 12.94 -23.70
C SER A 315 1.73 13.10 -23.35
N MET A 316 2.61 12.46 -24.11
CA MET A 316 4.05 12.59 -23.94
C MET A 316 4.75 12.95 -25.26
N GLU A 317 5.81 13.74 -25.16
CA GLU A 317 6.76 13.98 -26.25
C GLU A 317 8.17 13.71 -25.75
N LEU A 318 8.88 12.77 -26.40
CA LEU A 318 10.28 12.52 -26.15
C LEU A 318 11.11 13.41 -27.08
N MET A 319 12.06 14.15 -26.51
CA MET A 319 12.90 15.12 -27.18
C MET A 319 14.38 14.80 -26.95
N ASP A 320 15.24 15.22 -27.88
CA ASP A 320 16.69 15.24 -27.66
C ASP A 320 17.13 16.50 -26.90
N ALA A 321 18.44 16.64 -26.66
CA ALA A 321 19.02 17.77 -25.94
C ALA A 321 18.89 19.14 -26.64
N THR A 322 18.51 19.16 -27.93
CA THR A 322 18.23 20.40 -28.67
C THR A 322 16.76 20.80 -28.60
N GLY A 323 15.91 19.96 -27.99
CA GLY A 323 14.46 20.14 -27.95
C GLY A 323 13.74 19.59 -29.17
N LYS A 324 14.44 18.93 -30.11
CA LYS A 324 13.81 18.29 -31.25
C LYS A 324 13.03 17.05 -30.79
N VAL A 325 11.76 16.98 -31.17
CA VAL A 325 10.90 15.82 -30.87
C VAL A 325 11.39 14.60 -31.64
N LEU A 326 11.77 13.56 -30.89
CA LEU A 326 12.15 12.24 -31.39
C LEU A 326 10.92 11.34 -31.54
N LYS A 327 9.97 11.44 -30.60
CA LYS A 327 8.76 10.60 -30.58
C LYS A 327 7.61 11.34 -29.90
N LYS A 328 6.40 11.19 -30.44
CA LYS A 328 5.15 11.56 -29.76
C LYS A 328 4.45 10.30 -29.27
N SER A 329 3.71 10.42 -28.16
CA SER A 329 3.02 9.28 -27.58
C SER A 329 1.92 8.74 -28.49
N VAL A 330 1.75 7.42 -28.50
CA VAL A 330 0.64 6.71 -29.13
C VAL A 330 -0.13 5.91 -28.09
N MET A 331 -1.42 5.67 -28.30
CA MET A 331 -2.22 4.86 -27.38
C MET A 331 -1.90 3.37 -27.58
N VAL A 332 -1.44 2.71 -26.52
CA VAL A 332 -1.17 1.27 -26.47
C VAL A 332 -1.94 0.70 -25.28
N ALA A 333 -2.80 -0.29 -25.51
CA ALA A 333 -3.59 -0.94 -24.45
C ALA A 333 -4.24 0.05 -23.45
N GLY A 334 -4.80 1.15 -23.97
CA GLY A 334 -5.52 2.15 -23.17
C GLY A 334 -4.64 3.19 -22.46
N HIS A 335 -3.33 3.24 -22.71
CA HIS A 335 -2.44 4.26 -22.13
C HIS A 335 -1.48 4.86 -23.18
N PRO A 336 -1.09 6.15 -23.07
CA PRO A 336 -0.07 6.74 -23.93
C PRO A 336 1.32 6.16 -23.68
N GLU A 337 2.05 5.85 -24.75
CA GLU A 337 3.44 5.41 -24.73
C GLU A 337 4.29 6.17 -25.76
N ALA A 338 5.49 6.61 -25.39
CA ALA A 338 6.46 7.30 -26.26
C ALA A 338 7.79 6.54 -26.32
N ASN A 339 7.74 5.28 -26.76
CA ASN A 339 8.90 4.38 -26.78
C ASN A 339 9.91 4.78 -27.86
N TYR A 340 11.21 4.66 -27.57
CA TYR A 340 12.28 5.08 -28.47
C TYR A 340 13.51 4.16 -28.39
N TYR A 341 13.97 3.69 -29.55
CA TYR A 341 15.19 2.90 -29.69
C TYR A 341 16.39 3.78 -30.03
N ASN A 342 17.46 3.71 -29.24
CA ASN A 342 18.69 4.45 -29.51
C ASN A 342 19.64 3.65 -30.43
N GLY A 343 19.54 3.89 -31.73
CA GLY A 343 20.41 3.31 -32.77
C GLY A 343 21.70 4.08 -33.07
N THR A 344 22.03 5.14 -32.32
CA THR A 344 23.10 6.10 -32.69
C THR A 344 24.53 5.61 -32.46
N GLY A 345 24.72 4.40 -31.91
CA GLY A 345 26.04 3.87 -31.55
C GLY A 345 26.68 4.49 -30.29
N ALA A 346 26.10 5.58 -29.77
CA ALA A 346 26.50 6.24 -28.53
C ALA A 346 25.32 6.36 -27.56
N GLY A 347 25.60 6.68 -26.29
CA GLY A 347 24.55 7.00 -25.32
C GLY A 347 23.85 8.32 -25.66
N LEU A 348 22.56 8.40 -25.38
CA LEU A 348 21.72 9.56 -25.67
C LEU A 348 21.01 10.05 -24.41
N SER A 349 21.18 11.34 -24.10
CA SER A 349 20.33 12.03 -23.13
C SER A 349 19.06 12.52 -23.81
N VAL A 350 17.92 12.21 -23.20
CA VAL A 350 16.58 12.54 -23.72
C VAL A 350 15.75 13.23 -22.66
N TYR A 351 14.72 13.95 -23.11
CA TYR A 351 13.80 14.70 -22.28
C TYR A 351 12.39 14.27 -22.61
N LEU A 352 11.70 13.67 -21.64
CA LEU A 352 10.31 13.27 -21.78
C LEU A 352 9.43 14.37 -21.21
N LYS A 353 8.69 15.04 -22.09
CA LYS A 353 7.72 16.06 -21.76
C LYS A 353 6.35 15.41 -21.57
N VAL A 354 5.80 15.44 -20.37
CA VAL A 354 4.41 15.07 -20.07
C VAL A 354 3.56 16.32 -20.22
N LYS A 355 2.46 16.24 -20.97
CA LYS A 355 1.52 17.35 -21.17
C LYS A 355 0.13 16.95 -20.70
N GLY A 356 -0.51 17.79 -19.89
CA GLY A 356 -1.91 17.62 -19.52
C GLY A 356 -2.82 18.60 -20.24
N SER A 357 -4.04 18.17 -20.56
CA SER A 357 -5.13 19.07 -20.92
C SER A 357 -6.39 18.72 -20.12
N SER A 358 -6.99 19.72 -19.48
CA SER A 358 -8.28 19.62 -18.78
C SER A 358 -9.15 20.77 -19.25
N SER A 359 -10.47 20.52 -19.34
CA SER A 359 -11.50 21.55 -19.49
C SER A 359 -11.81 22.28 -18.17
N GLN A 360 -11.27 21.82 -17.03
CA GLN A 360 -11.46 22.38 -15.70
C GLN A 360 -10.14 22.90 -15.09
N MET A 361 -10.26 23.74 -14.06
CA MET A 361 -9.10 24.14 -13.26
C MET A 361 -8.65 22.95 -12.41
N LEU A 362 -7.37 22.61 -12.51
CA LEU A 362 -6.75 21.54 -11.72
C LEU A 362 -6.57 22.03 -10.28
N SER A 363 -6.87 21.19 -9.30
CA SER A 363 -6.60 21.50 -7.91
C SER A 363 -5.09 21.44 -7.65
N THR A 364 -4.54 22.43 -6.93
CA THR A 364 -3.10 22.49 -6.67
C THR A 364 -2.67 21.35 -5.76
N GLY A 365 -1.69 20.55 -6.21
CA GLY A 365 -1.07 19.48 -5.42
C GLY A 365 -1.77 18.12 -5.51
N GLU A 366 -2.84 17.99 -6.31
CA GLU A 366 -3.42 16.70 -6.62
C GLU A 366 -2.51 15.92 -7.58
N ARG A 367 -2.40 14.61 -7.37
CA ARG A 367 -1.61 13.75 -8.26
C ARG A 367 -2.45 13.38 -9.47
N LEU A 368 -1.99 13.81 -10.63
CA LEU A 368 -2.77 13.74 -11.85
C LEU A 368 -2.35 12.59 -12.76
N TYR A 369 -1.10 12.14 -12.65
CA TYR A 369 -0.59 11.04 -13.46
C TYR A 369 0.46 10.22 -12.72
N GLU A 370 0.63 9.00 -13.24
CA GLU A 370 1.79 8.16 -13.02
C GLU A 370 2.55 8.01 -14.34
N MET A 371 3.83 8.36 -14.32
CA MET A 371 4.76 8.04 -15.39
C MET A 371 5.58 6.81 -15.01
N ARG A 372 5.62 5.82 -15.90
CA ARG A 372 6.51 4.67 -15.79
C ARG A 372 7.55 4.71 -16.89
N SER A 373 8.80 4.39 -16.56
CA SER A 373 9.87 4.37 -17.55
C SER A 373 10.92 3.31 -17.24
N TRP A 374 11.40 2.61 -18.27
CA TRP A 374 12.46 1.60 -18.12
C TRP A 374 13.21 1.38 -19.43
N ARG A 375 14.31 0.62 -19.35
CA ARG A 375 15.14 0.27 -20.50
C ARG A 375 15.04 -1.23 -20.79
N ASN A 376 14.93 -1.57 -22.07
CA ASN A 376 15.09 -2.92 -22.58
C ASN A 376 16.36 -3.00 -23.44
N SER A 377 17.07 -4.13 -23.36
CA SER A 377 18.27 -4.40 -24.17
C SER A 377 17.98 -4.80 -25.62
N ASN A 378 16.70 -4.87 -26.02
CA ASN A 378 16.29 -5.40 -27.32
C ASN A 378 15.50 -4.36 -28.14
N THR A 379 15.60 -4.49 -29.47
CA THR A 379 14.71 -3.91 -30.48
C THR A 379 13.38 -4.65 -30.45
N TRP A 380 12.25 -3.93 -30.42
CA TRP A 380 10.91 -4.50 -30.59
C TRP A 380 10.60 -4.77 -32.06
#